data_AF-A0A0R2KHK5-F1
#
_entry.id   AF-A0A0R2KHK5-F1
#
_cell.length_a   1.000
_cell.length_b   1.000
_cell.length_c   1.000
_cell.angle_alpha   90.00
_cell.angle_beta   90.00
_cell.angle_gamma   90.00
#
_symmetry.space_group_name_H-M   'P 1'
#
loop_
_entity.id
_entity.type
_entity.pdbx_description
1 polymer ?
#
loop_
_entity_poly.entity_id
_entity_poly.type
_entity_poly.pdbx_seq_one_letter_code
_entity_poly.pdbx_strand_id
1 'polypeptide(L)' 'MKVTKESIDKKLGFDFVTYTQGFGIENECDIETPNPFKILTEEEEDFIIEYMYNISKNEK' A
#
# COMPACT_ATOMS: atom_id res chain seq x y z
N MET A 1 -7.16 -7.29 16.71
CA MET A 1 -6.32 -8.24 15.97
C MET A 1 -4.98 -7.55 15.73
N LYS A 2 -3.83 -8.23 15.77
CA LYS A 2 -2.57 -7.55 15.49
C LYS A 2 -2.44 -7.37 13.97
N VAL A 3 -2.41 -6.13 13.48
CA VAL A 3 -2.13 -5.85 12.07
C VAL A 3 -0.66 -6.20 11.80
N THR A 4 -0.41 -6.91 10.71
CA THR A 4 0.94 -7.32 10.28
C THR A 4 1.06 -7.20 8.77
N LYS A 5 2.29 -7.06 8.27
CA LYS A 5 2.58 -7.01 6.83
C LYS A 5 1.95 -8.21 6.09
N GLU A 6 2.15 -9.43 6.57
CA GLU A 6 1.58 -10.65 5.96
C GLU A 6 0.04 -10.63 5.90
N SER A 7 -0.62 -10.12 6.95
CA SER A 7 -2.08 -9.98 6.97
C SER A 7 -2.57 -8.99 5.90
N ILE A 8 -1.87 -7.88 5.74
CA ILE A 8 -2.17 -6.84 4.75
C ILE A 8 -1.91 -7.36 3.33
N ASP A 9 -0.74 -7.96 3.08
CA ASP A 9 -0.39 -8.53 1.77
C ASP A 9 -1.43 -9.56 1.32
N LYS A 10 -1.88 -10.43 2.24
CA LYS A 10 -2.91 -11.42 1.96
C LYS A 10 -4.26 -10.80 1.63
N LYS A 11 -4.60 -9.67 2.25
CA LYS A 11 -5.85 -8.94 2.03
C LYS A 11 -5.84 -8.19 0.70
N LEU A 12 -4.72 -7.54 0.39
CA LEU A 12 -4.49 -6.83 -0.87
C LEU A 12 -4.25 -7.77 -2.06
N GLY A 13 -3.73 -8.97 -1.80
CA GLY A 13 -3.36 -9.95 -2.83
C GLY A 13 -2.01 -9.65 -3.50
N PHE A 14 -1.24 -8.69 -2.98
CA PHE A 14 0.08 -8.30 -3.46
C PHE A 14 0.94 -7.77 -2.31
N ASP A 15 2.25 -7.71 -2.52
CA ASP A 15 3.18 -7.10 -1.56
C ASP A 15 3.15 -5.57 -1.69
N PHE A 16 2.56 -4.90 -0.71
CA PHE A 16 2.40 -3.44 -0.72
C PHE A 16 3.72 -2.67 -0.60
N VAL A 17 4.79 -3.29 -0.11
CA VAL A 17 6.12 -2.65 0.02
C VAL A 17 6.75 -2.48 -1.35
N THR A 18 6.59 -3.51 -2.18
CA THR A 18 7.06 -3.50 -3.58
C THR A 18 6.06 -2.92 -4.55
N TYR A 19 4.89 -2.50 -4.05
CA TYR A 19 3.91 -1.78 -4.84
C TYR A 19 4.45 -0.38 -5.12
N THR A 20 5.33 -0.31 -6.12
CA THR A 20 5.60 0.92 -6.83
C THR A 20 4.27 1.26 -7.47
N GLN A 21 3.63 2.32 -6.98
CA GLN A 21 2.51 2.93 -7.68
C GLN A 21 2.95 3.02 -9.15
N GLY A 22 2.38 2.18 -10.01
CA GLY A 22 2.45 2.30 -11.46
C GLY A 22 1.67 3.53 -11.90
N PHE A 23 1.81 4.65 -11.17
CA PHE A 23 1.48 5.99 -11.62
C PHE A 23 2.54 6.41 -12.63
N GLY A 24 2.57 5.68 -13.74
CA GLY A 24 2.95 6.27 -15.01
C GLY A 24 1.93 7.35 -15.27
N ILE A 25 2.36 8.60 -15.12
CA ILE A 25 1.67 9.79 -15.61
C ILE A 25 1.72 9.76 -17.15
N GLU A 26 1.28 8.70 -17.82
CA GLU A 26 1.49 8.56 -19.28
C GLU A 26 0.40 7.77 -20.01
N ASN A 27 -0.81 7.64 -19.47
CA ASN A 27 -1.96 7.33 -20.30
C ASN A 27 -3.18 8.10 -19.80
N GLU A 28 -3.64 9.04 -20.63
CA GLU A 28 -4.92 9.76 -20.56
C GLU A 28 -6.12 8.80 -20.77
N CYS A 29 -6.11 7.65 -20.10
CA CYS A 29 -7.32 6.85 -19.93
C CYS A 29 -8.02 7.38 -18.67
N ASP A 30 -9.15 8.04 -18.86
CA ASP A 30 -10.18 8.40 -17.85
C ASP A 30 -10.77 7.17 -17.12
N ILE A 31 -9.98 6.12 -16.92
CA ILE A 31 -10.34 4.94 -16.15
C ILE A 31 -9.73 5.17 -14.79
N GLU A 32 -10.54 5.64 -13.84
CA GLU A 32 -10.16 5.74 -12.43
C GLU A 32 -9.60 4.38 -11.99
N THR A 33 -8.28 4.26 -11.87
CA THR A 33 -7.69 3.05 -11.30
C THR A 33 -8.12 2.98 -9.85
N PRO A 34 -8.92 1.98 -9.45
CA PRO A 34 -9.45 1.91 -8.09
C PRO A 34 -8.28 1.83 -7.11
N ASN A 35 -8.29 2.69 -6.09
CA ASN A 35 -7.28 2.66 -5.03
C ASN A 35 -7.26 1.24 -4.40
N PRO A 36 -6.16 0.48 -4.54
CA PRO A 36 -6.11 -0.89 -4.04
C PRO A 36 -6.15 -0.95 -2.50
N PHE A 37 -5.83 0.15 -1.83
CA PHE A 37 -5.88 0.26 -0.37
C PHE A 37 -7.29 0.54 0.17
N LYS A 38 -8.28 0.83 -0.68
CA LYS A 38 -9.68 1.14 -0.27
C LYS A 38 -10.36 0.02 0.53
N ILE A 39 -9.87 -1.21 0.44
CA ILE A 39 -10.40 -2.37 1.17
C ILE A 39 -9.88 -2.46 2.61
N LEU A 40 -8.92 -1.61 2.97
CA LEU A 40 -8.31 -1.58 4.29
C LEU A 40 -9.14 -0.74 5.26
N THR A 41 -9.02 -1.05 6.54
CA THR A 41 -9.53 -0.19 7.61
C THR A 41 -8.53 0.92 7.92
N GLU A 42 -8.98 1.97 8.60
CA GLU A 42 -8.10 3.07 9.04
C GLU A 42 -6.89 2.54 9.84
N GLU A 43 -7.08 1.55 10.73
CA GLU A 43 -5.98 0.91 11.50
C GLU A 43 -4.96 0.18 10.60
N GLU A 44 -5.42 -0.44 9.51
CA GLU A 44 -4.57 -1.12 8.54
C GLU A 44 -3.81 -0.13 7.65
N GLU A 45 -4.44 1.00 7.30
CA GLU A 45 -3.79 2.09 6.57
C GLU A 45 -2.71 2.77 7.42
N ASP A 46 -3.01 3.06 8.69
CA ASP A 46 -2.05 3.66 9.63
C ASP A 46 -0.81 2.77 9.80
N PHE A 47 -1.02 1.44 9.88
CA PHE A 47 0.05 0.47 9.90
C PHE A 47 0.93 0.53 8.64
N ILE A 48 0.34 0.61 7.44
CA ILE A 48 1.11 0.71 6.18
C ILE A 48 1.95 1.99 6.16
N ILE A 49 1.36 3.12 6.57
CA ILE A 49 2.06 4.42 6.64
C ILE A 49 3.25 4.33 7.59
N GLU A 50 3.05 3.81 8.80
CA GLU A 50 4.12 3.64 9.78
C GLU A 50 5.20 2.65 9.30
N TYR A 51 4.79 1.55 8.68
CA TYR A 51 5.69 0.53 8.14
C TYR A 51 6.58 1.11 7.03
N MET A 52 6.00 1.84 6.08
CA MET A 52 6.75 2.51 5.01
C MET A 52 7.68 3.61 5.53
N TYR A 53 7.23 4.38 6.51
CA TYR A 53 8.05 5.39 7.18
C TYR A 53 9.28 4.77 7.87
N ASN A 54 9.09 3.64 8.56
CA ASN A 54 10.18 2.92 9.22
C ASN A 54 11.15 2.27 8.24
N ILE A 55 10.69 1.75 7.10
CA ILE A 55 11.58 1.26 6.03
C ILE A 55 12.45 2.41 5.50
N SER A 56 11.83 3.52 5.11
CA SER A 56 12.56 4.69 4.57
C SER A 56 13.58 5.26 5.54
N LYS A 57 13.32 5.19 6.85
CA LYS A 57 14.23 5.67 7.90
C LYS A 57 15.40 4.72 8.17
N ASN A 58 15.23 3.40 8.00
CA ASN A 58 16.30 2.42 8.20
C ASN A 58 17.24 2.28 7.00
N GLU A 59 16.86 2.79 5.82
CA GLU A 59 17.73 2.84 4.64
C GLU A 59 18.67 4.06 4.60
N LYS A 60 18.77 4.82 5.71
CA LYS A 60 19.58 6.05 5.83
C LYS A 60 20.62 5.96 6.93
#